data_AF-A0ABD5DEM2-F1
#
_entry.id   AF-A0ABD5DEM2-F1
#
_cell.length_a   1.000
_cell.length_b   1.000
_cell.length_c   1.000
_cell.angle_alpha   90.00
_cell.angle_beta   90.00
_cell.angle_gamma   90.00
#
_symmetry.space_group_name_H-M   'P 1'
#
loop_
_entity.id
_entity.type
_entity.pdbx_description
1 polymer ?
#
loop_
_entity_poly.entity_id
_entity_poly.type
_entity_poly.pdbx_seq_one_letter_code
_entity_poly.pdbx_strand_id
1 'polypeptide(L)'
;SVEITLSIEETARAHGWNSFVVNMFSDDRPEAVVDLLLSHRPDGIIFTTMGLRQVPLPEKLLTLPCVLANCESLSQPVASYIPDDEQGQY
;
A
#
# COMPACT_ATOMS: atom_id res chain seq x y z
N SER A 1 6.74 0.76 11.99
CA SER A 1 5.55 0.61 11.10
C SER A 1 4.19 0.50 11.79
N VAL A 2 4.07 0.53 13.14
CA VAL A 2 2.74 0.47 13.80
C VAL A 2 1.95 1.79 13.64
N GLU A 3 2.63 2.92 13.47
CA GLU A 3 1.97 4.23 13.32
C GLU A 3 1.21 4.41 12.00
N ILE A 4 1.73 3.90 10.87
CA ILE A 4 1.14 4.16 9.55
C ILE A 4 -0.28 3.58 9.45
N THR A 5 -0.50 2.35 9.91
CA THR A 5 -1.83 1.73 9.88
C THR A 5 -2.82 2.47 10.77
N LEU A 6 -2.38 2.91 11.96
CA LEU A 6 -3.22 3.66 12.89
C LEU A 6 -3.60 5.03 12.31
N SER A 7 -2.65 5.77 11.74
CA SER A 7 -2.92 7.06 11.12
C SER A 7 -3.85 6.95 9.91
N ILE A 8 -3.75 5.87 9.12
CA ILE A 8 -4.67 5.58 8.02
C ILE A 8 -6.10 5.36 8.55
N GLU A 9 -6.26 4.57 9.61
CA GLU A 9 -7.56 4.27 10.19
C GLU A 9 -8.20 5.50 10.84
N GLU A 10 -7.42 6.29 11.58
CA GLU A 10 -7.90 7.55 12.18
C GLU A 10 -8.36 8.55 11.12
N THR A 11 -7.59 8.69 10.03
CA THR A 11 -7.94 9.57 8.90
C THR A 11 -9.20 9.07 8.19
N ALA A 12 -9.26 7.78 7.86
CA ALA A 12 -10.42 7.17 7.22
C ALA A 12 -11.67 7.39 8.09
N ARG A 13 -11.58 7.14 9.39
CA ARG A 13 -12.68 7.33 10.34
C ARG A 13 -13.10 8.79 10.45
N ALA A 14 -12.17 9.74 10.50
CA ALA A 14 -12.48 11.17 10.54
C ALA A 14 -13.26 11.65 9.30
N HIS A 15 -13.01 11.03 8.15
CA HIS A 15 -13.67 11.31 6.88
C HIS A 15 -14.87 10.39 6.57
N GLY A 16 -15.20 9.44 7.45
CA GLY A 16 -16.29 8.48 7.25
C GLY A 16 -16.00 7.42 6.19
N TRP A 17 -14.73 7.16 5.87
CA TRP A 17 -14.28 6.15 4.92
C TRP A 17 -14.11 4.79 5.60
N ASN A 18 -14.32 3.72 4.82
CA ASN A 18 -14.05 2.36 5.25
C ASN A 18 -12.62 1.98 4.81
N SER A 19 -11.77 1.65 5.77
CA SER A 19 -10.44 1.08 5.51
C SER A 19 -10.46 -0.43 5.73
N PHE A 20 -9.79 -1.17 4.86
CA PHE A 20 -9.53 -2.59 5.05
C PHE A 20 -8.08 -2.90 4.67
N VAL A 21 -7.49 -3.87 5.35
CA VAL A 21 -6.08 -4.25 5.17
C VAL A 21 -6.05 -5.68 4.64
N VAL A 22 -5.31 -5.89 3.56
CA VAL A 22 -5.04 -7.22 3.00
C VAL A 22 -3.55 -7.48 3.07
N ASN A 23 -3.15 -8.47 3.85
CA ASN A 23 -1.75 -8.86 3.97
C ASN A 23 -1.40 -9.85 2.86
N MET A 24 -0.24 -9.63 2.22
CA MET A 24 0.36 -10.60 1.30
C MET A 24 1.56 -11.27 1.96
N PHE A 25 1.52 -12.60 2.01
CA PHE A 25 2.63 -13.44 2.43
C PHE A 25 3.39 -13.99 1.21
N SER A 26 4.61 -14.48 1.45
CA SER A 26 5.49 -14.97 0.39
C SER A 26 4.90 -16.13 -0.43
N ASP A 27 3.99 -16.90 0.17
CA ASP A 27 3.34 -18.05 -0.47
C ASP A 27 2.04 -17.65 -1.21
N ASP A 28 1.60 -16.40 -1.08
CA ASP A 28 0.41 -15.92 -1.76
C ASP A 28 0.70 -15.63 -3.25
N ARG A 29 -0.32 -15.87 -4.09
CA ARG A 29 -0.28 -15.41 -5.48
C ARG A 29 -0.68 -13.94 -5.52
N PRO A 30 0.19 -13.01 -5.93
CA PRO A 30 -0.09 -11.58 -5.92
C PRO A 30 -1.38 -11.22 -6.67
N GLU A 31 -1.64 -11.89 -7.79
CA GLU A 31 -2.82 -11.64 -8.63
C GLU A 31 -4.13 -11.96 -7.90
N ALA A 32 -4.15 -13.04 -7.11
CA ALA A 32 -5.34 -13.44 -6.37
C ALA A 32 -5.67 -12.45 -5.25
N VAL A 33 -4.63 -11.93 -4.59
CA VAL A 33 -4.79 -10.93 -3.53
C VAL A 33 -5.23 -9.59 -4.11
N VAL A 34 -4.68 -9.20 -5.26
CA VAL A 34 -5.12 -8.01 -6.00
C VAL A 34 -6.57 -8.13 -6.42
N ASP A 35 -6.98 -9.28 -6.96
CA ASP A 35 -8.37 -9.51 -7.37
C ASP A 35 -9.33 -9.46 -6.16
N LEU A 36 -8.91 -10.00 -5.01
CA LEU A 36 -9.67 -9.89 -3.75
C LEU A 36 -9.80 -8.42 -3.31
N LEU A 37 -8.69 -7.66 -3.30
CA LEU A 37 -8.67 -6.24 -2.95
C LEU A 37 -9.62 -5.44 -3.86
N LEU A 38 -9.57 -5.66 -5.18
CA LEU A 38 -10.41 -4.97 -6.15
C LEU A 38 -11.88 -5.39 -6.08
N SER A 39 -12.19 -6.61 -5.61
CA SER A 39 -13.58 -7.05 -5.43
C SER A 39 -14.36 -6.20 -4.43
N HIS A 40 -13.66 -5.58 -3.48
CA HIS A 40 -14.23 -4.64 -2.51
C HIS A 40 -14.47 -3.23 -3.08
N ARG A 41 -14.09 -2.98 -4.34
CA ARG A 41 -14.22 -1.69 -5.05
C ARG A 41 -13.68 -0.50 -4.22
N PRO A 42 -12.39 -0.52 -3.85
CA PRO A 42 -11.81 0.60 -3.11
C PRO A 42 -11.75 1.85 -3.99
N ASP A 43 -11.93 3.03 -3.39
CA ASP A 43 -11.73 4.32 -4.06
C ASP A 43 -10.24 4.67 -4.22
N GLY A 44 -9.36 4.04 -3.42
CA GLY A 44 -7.91 4.23 -3.46
C GLY A 44 -7.16 3.12 -2.74
N ILE A 45 -5.88 2.95 -3.09
CA ILE A 45 -5.04 1.84 -2.65
C ILE A 45 -3.75 2.38 -2.06
N ILE A 46 -3.36 1.85 -0.89
CA ILE A 46 -2.03 2.03 -0.32
C ILE A 46 -1.32 0.69 -0.39
N PHE A 47 -0.26 0.61 -1.18
CA PHE A 47 0.55 -0.60 -1.29
C PHE A 47 1.84 -0.44 -0.50
N THR A 48 2.11 -1.37 0.42
CA THR A 48 3.28 -1.26 1.30
C THR A 48 4.05 -2.57 1.41
N THR A 49 5.35 -2.46 1.68
CA THR A 49 6.19 -3.63 1.91
C THR A 49 7.04 -3.52 3.16
N MET A 50 7.47 -4.68 3.66
CA MET A 50 8.49 -4.76 4.70
C MET A 50 9.83 -4.33 4.10
N GLY A 51 10.38 -3.23 4.63
CA GLY A 51 11.61 -2.60 4.14
C GLY A 51 11.44 -1.87 2.80
N LEU A 52 12.30 -0.89 2.56
CA LEU A 52 12.36 -0.16 1.30
C LEU A 52 12.84 -1.08 0.18
N ARG A 53 11.98 -1.31 -0.81
CA ARG A 53 12.34 -2.10 -2.00
C ARG A 53 11.55 -1.68 -3.23
N GLN A 54 12.08 -2.02 -4.39
CA GLN A 54 11.37 -1.87 -5.65
C GLN A 54 10.52 -3.12 -5.91
N VAL A 55 9.28 -2.92 -6.37
CA VAL A 55 8.32 -4.01 -6.62
C VAL A 55 7.72 -3.94 -8.02
N PRO A 56 7.49 -5.10 -8.67
CA PRO A 56 6.66 -5.15 -9.86
C PRO A 56 5.20 -4.94 -9.44
N LEU A 57 4.58 -3.87 -9.93
CA LEU A 57 3.17 -3.60 -9.65
C LEU A 57 2.27 -4.24 -10.71
N PRO A 58 1.27 -5.04 -10.31
CA PRO A 58 0.22 -5.51 -11.21
C PRO A 58 -0.51 -4.33 -11.87
N GLU A 59 -0.65 -4.36 -13.20
CA GLU A 59 -1.33 -3.30 -13.96
C GLU A 59 -2.75 -3.02 -13.46
N LYS A 60 -3.45 -4.06 -12.97
CA LYS A 60 -4.79 -3.94 -12.40
C LYS A 60 -4.84 -2.94 -11.22
N LEU A 61 -3.80 -2.86 -10.39
CA LEU A 61 -3.75 -1.91 -9.27
C LEU A 61 -3.64 -0.45 -9.75
N LEU A 62 -3.11 -0.25 -10.95
CA LEU A 62 -2.87 1.07 -11.53
C LEU A 62 -4.10 1.64 -12.23
N THR A 63 -5.20 0.88 -12.28
CA THR A 63 -6.50 1.35 -12.76
C THR A 63 -7.21 2.26 -11.75
N LEU A 64 -6.73 2.31 -10.52
CA LEU A 64 -7.25 3.12 -9.42
C LEU A 64 -6.14 4.02 -8.84
N PRO A 65 -6.49 5.09 -8.10
CA PRO A 65 -5.52 5.87 -7.35
C PRO A 65 -4.72 4.97 -6.41
N CYS A 66 -3.42 4.85 -6.65
CA CYS A 66 -2.51 3.98 -5.89
C CYS A 66 -1.32 4.80 -5.39
N VAL A 67 -1.03 4.69 -4.09
CA VAL A 67 0.14 5.29 -3.45
C VAL A 67 0.97 4.17 -2.84
N LEU A 68 2.28 4.23 -3.05
CA LEU A 68 3.23 3.29 -2.48
C LEU A 68 3.71 3.81 -1.13
N ALA A 69 3.90 2.92 -0.18
CA ALA A 69 4.54 3.24 1.09
C ALA A 69 5.69 2.26 1.30
N ASN A 70 6.86 2.77 1.68
CA ASN A 70 8.06 1.95 1.89
C ASN A 70 8.44 1.07 0.68
N CYS A 71 8.05 1.49 -0.53
CA CYS A 71 8.41 0.82 -1.77
C CYS A 71 8.28 1.75 -2.97
N GLU A 72 8.93 1.37 -4.07
CA GLU A 72 8.87 2.06 -5.35
C GLU A 72 8.47 1.09 -6.46
N SER A 73 7.87 1.60 -7.53
CA SER A 73 7.51 0.76 -8.69
C SER A 73 8.72 0.54 -9.59
N LEU A 74 8.91 -0.70 -10.05
CA LEU A 74 9.88 -1.01 -11.10
C LEU A 74 9.45 -0.57 -12.50
N SER A 75 8.14 -0.41 -12.73
CA SER A 75 7.57 -0.32 -14.09
C SER A 75 7.20 1.10 -14.49
N GLN A 76 6.66 1.89 -13.56
CA GLN A 76 6.18 3.24 -13.85
C GLN A 76 6.24 4.15 -12.63
N PRO A 77 6.42 5.46 -12.80
CA PRO A 77 6.39 6.39 -11.67
C PRO A 77 5.00 6.38 -11.01
N VAL A 78 4.94 5.97 -9.74
CA VAL A 78 3.77 6.03 -8.86
C VAL A 78 4.16 6.83 -7.64
N ALA A 79 3.24 7.63 -7.09
CA ALA A 79 3.50 8.38 -5.86
C ALA A 79 3.92 7.43 -4.74
N SER A 80 5.06 7.71 -4.10
CA SER A 80 5.62 6.88 -3.04
C SER A 80 5.96 7.71 -1.80
N TYR A 81 5.53 7.23 -0.65
CA TYR A 81 5.94 7.72 0.66
C TYR A 81 7.03 6.79 1.22
N ILE A 82 8.25 7.30 1.33
CA ILE A 82 9.39 6.58 1.90
C ILE A 82 9.80 7.37 3.15
N PRO A 83 9.60 6.82 4.37
CA PRO A 83 10.08 7.47 5.58
C PRO A 83 11.62 7.51 5.54
N ASP A 84 12.19 8.63 5.98
CA ASP A 84 13.65 8.83 6.10
C ASP A 84 14.16 8.08 7.34
N ASP A 85 14.18 6.75 7.27
CA ASP A 85 14.59 5.87 8.38
C ASP A 85 16.09 6.02 8.74
N GLU A 86 16.90 6.69 7.91
CA GLU A 86 18.31 7.01 8.20
C GLU A 86 18.45 8.03 9.36
N GLN A 87 17.45 8.89 9.60
CA GLN A 87 17.48 9.88 10.69
C GLN A 87 16.72 9.46 11.96
N GLY A 88 16.07 8.28 11.97
CA GLY A 88 15.26 7.79 13.09
C GLY A 88 15.99 6.98 14.17
N GLN A 89 17.33 6.92 14.13
CA GLN A 89 18.17 6.11 15.02
C GLN A 89 18.84 6.91 16.17
N TYR A 90 18.18 7.92 16.73
CA TYR A 90 18.65 8.65 17.92
C TYR A 90 17.64 8.64 19.07
#